data_AF-A0AAD5H5V6-F1
#
_entry.id   AF-A0AAD5H5V6-F1
#
_cell.length_a   1.000
_cell.length_b   1.000
_cell.length_c   1.000
_cell.angle_alpha   90.00
_cell.angle_beta   90.00
_cell.angle_gamma   90.00
#
_symmetry.space_group_name_H-M   'P 1'
#
loop_
_entity.id
_entity.type
_entity.pdbx_description
1 polymer ?
#
loop_
_entity_poly.entity_id
_entity_poly.type
_entity_poly.pdbx_seq_one_letter_code
_entity_poly.pdbx_strand_id
1 'polypeptide(L)'
;MCAVVSYSLAKEGEPAPAIVCNSKQLKTSTFQHTMSAVFSYSLAKEGEAERTVFQSVALGNTGRYNKLFTLNATCTAADLEQYGPVLKGIVDSFRPPAPLAI
;
A
#
# COMPACT_ATOMS: atom_id res chain seq x y z
N MET A 1 -13.58 6.43 -13.87
CA MET A 1 -13.46 7.49 -12.84
C MET A 1 -13.05 6.82 -11.54
N CYS A 2 -11.83 7.04 -11.05
CA CYS A 2 -11.41 6.56 -9.72
C CYS A 2 -10.72 7.70 -8.97
N ALA A 3 -11.11 7.84 -7.70
CA ALA A 3 -10.99 9.02 -6.87
C ALA A 3 -9.54 9.43 -6.57
N VAL A 4 -9.29 10.74 -6.62
CA VAL A 4 -8.10 11.39 -6.05
C VAL A 4 -8.37 11.59 -4.56
N VAL A 5 -7.67 10.86 -3.72
CA VAL A 5 -7.68 11.09 -2.27
C VAL A 5 -6.46 11.93 -1.92
N SER A 6 -6.65 13.25 -1.88
CA SER A 6 -5.65 14.22 -1.43
C SER A 6 -6.04 14.73 -0.05
N TYR A 7 -5.22 14.43 0.97
CA TYR A 7 -5.32 15.07 2.29
C TYR A 7 -4.16 16.04 2.47
N SER A 8 -4.46 17.32 2.68
CA SER A 8 -3.50 18.34 3.08
C SER A 8 -4.00 19.04 4.34
N LEU A 9 -3.42 18.73 5.49
CA LEU A 9 -3.51 19.55 6.68
C LEU A 9 -2.10 19.67 7.26
N ALA A 10 -1.34 20.66 6.78
CA ALA A 10 -0.09 21.04 7.42
C ALA A 10 -0.39 22.21 8.37
N LYS A 11 -0.12 22.02 9.66
CA LYS A 11 0.09 23.14 10.61
C LYS A 11 1.54 23.60 10.47
N GLU A 12 1.77 24.91 10.59
CA GLU A 12 3.10 25.51 10.51
C GLU A 12 4.06 24.88 11.54
N GLY A 13 5.14 24.26 11.06
CA GLY A 13 6.22 23.71 11.90
C GLY A 13 6.52 22.21 11.73
N GLU A 14 5.70 21.44 11.00
CA GLU A 14 5.95 20.02 10.72
C GLU A 14 6.58 19.79 9.34
N PRO A 15 7.37 18.71 9.14
CA PRO A 15 7.95 18.39 7.83
C PRO A 15 6.85 18.34 6.78
N ALA A 16 7.10 18.99 5.63
CA ALA A 16 6.13 19.16 4.55
C ALA A 16 5.32 17.86 4.30
N PRO A 17 3.97 17.97 4.13
CA PRO A 17 3.11 16.80 4.00
C PRO A 17 3.51 16.02 2.74
N ALA A 18 3.65 14.70 2.88
CA ALA A 18 3.87 13.84 1.71
C ALA A 18 2.61 13.85 0.85
N ILE A 19 2.75 14.34 -0.39
CA ILE A 19 1.62 14.43 -1.33
C ILE A 19 1.48 13.08 -2.03
N VAL A 20 0.29 12.49 -1.90
CA VAL A 20 -0.07 11.26 -2.62
C VAL A 20 -0.39 11.63 -4.06
N CYS A 21 0.46 11.18 -4.97
CA CYS A 21 0.32 11.35 -6.41
C CYS A 21 -0.10 10.01 -7.04
N ASN A 22 -0.97 10.05 -8.06
CA ASN A 22 -1.31 8.88 -8.91
C ASN A 22 -1.73 7.61 -8.15
N SER A 23 -2.73 7.70 -7.27
CA SER A 23 -3.29 6.53 -6.61
C SER A 23 -4.07 5.63 -7.57
N LYS A 24 -3.65 4.38 -7.71
CA LYS A 24 -4.36 3.33 -8.45
C LYS A 24 -4.68 2.17 -7.52
N GLN A 25 -5.96 1.83 -7.43
CA GLN A 25 -6.38 0.56 -6.86
C GLN A 25 -6.20 -0.52 -7.93
N LEU A 26 -5.31 -1.47 -7.67
CA LEU A 26 -4.88 -2.45 -8.66
C LEU A 26 -5.76 -3.69 -8.65
N LYS A 27 -6.16 -4.15 -7.45
CA LYS A 27 -6.92 -5.38 -7.29
C LYS A 27 -7.65 -5.41 -5.97
N THR A 28 -8.88 -5.92 -5.99
CA THR A 28 -9.61 -6.32 -4.79
C THR A 28 -9.94 -7.80 -4.94
N SER A 29 -9.63 -8.60 -3.93
CA SER A 29 -9.85 -10.05 -3.96
C SER A 29 -10.45 -10.50 -2.64
N THR A 30 -11.50 -11.31 -2.75
CA THR A 30 -12.13 -12.00 -1.63
C THR A 30 -11.83 -13.48 -1.77
N PHE A 31 -11.06 -14.06 -0.86
CA PHE A 31 -10.74 -15.49 -0.86
C PHE A 31 -10.83 -16.02 0.57
N GLN A 32 -11.57 -17.11 0.79
CA GLN A 32 -11.73 -17.76 2.11
C GLN A 32 -11.99 -16.76 3.25
N HIS A 33 -13.07 -15.97 3.14
CA HIS A 33 -13.48 -14.95 4.13
C HIS A 33 -12.48 -13.82 4.41
N THR A 34 -11.43 -13.70 3.59
CA THR A 34 -10.44 -12.63 3.69
C THR A 34 -10.66 -11.62 2.57
N MET A 35 -10.77 -10.34 2.93
CA MET A 35 -10.79 -9.24 1.98
C MET A 35 -9.38 -8.68 1.82
N SER A 36 -8.89 -8.55 0.59
CA SER A 36 -7.60 -7.93 0.29
C SER A 36 -7.74 -6.88 -0.79
N ALA A 37 -7.02 -5.77 -0.64
CA ALA A 37 -6.95 -4.68 -1.59
C ALA A 37 -5.48 -4.31 -1.82
N VAL A 38 -5.11 -4.09 -3.08
CA VAL A 38 -3.76 -3.67 -3.47
C VAL A 38 -3.82 -2.28 -4.10
N PHE A 39 -2.91 -1.42 -3.69
CA PHE A 39 -2.79 -0.03 -4.09
C PHE A 39 -1.37 0.26 -4.58
N SER A 40 -1.25 1.19 -5.52
CA SER A 40 0.01 1.84 -5.86
C SER A 40 -0.18 3.34 -5.87
N TYR A 41 0.73 4.08 -5.26
CA TYR A 41 0.74 5.54 -5.27
C TYR A 41 2.17 6.06 -5.22
N SER A 42 2.43 7.25 -5.75
CA SER A 42 3.70 7.94 -5.54
C SER A 42 3.59 8.98 -4.42
N LEU A 43 4.69 9.22 -3.73
CA LEU A 43 4.84 10.20 -2.67
C LEU A 43 5.91 11.20 -3.09
N ALA A 44 5.52 12.47 -3.17
CA ALA A 44 6.44 13.58 -3.33
C ALA A 44 6.49 14.40 -2.05
N LYS A 45 7.69 14.74 -1.59
CA LYS A 45 7.92 15.62 -0.44
C LYS A 45 9.03 16.61 -0.80
N GLU A 46 8.86 17.84 -0.37
CA GLU A 46 9.83 18.91 -0.68
C GLU A 46 11.22 18.54 -0.12
N GLY A 47 12.23 18.52 -1.00
CA GLY A 47 13.61 18.15 -0.66
C GLY A 47 13.91 16.65 -0.63
N GLU A 48 12.94 15.76 -0.91
CA GLU A 48 13.17 14.31 -1.02
C GLU A 48 12.87 13.81 -2.44
N ALA A 49 13.63 12.80 -2.89
CA ALA A 49 13.34 12.14 -4.16
C ALA A 49 11.96 11.48 -4.13
N GLU A 50 11.19 11.60 -5.22
CA GLU A 50 9.88 10.97 -5.36
C GLU A 50 10.01 9.45 -5.14
N ARG A 51 9.07 8.90 -4.36
CA ARG A 51 9.02 7.46 -4.05
C ARG A 51 7.75 6.85 -4.58
N THR A 52 7.84 5.66 -5.13
CA THR A 52 6.67 4.85 -5.45
C THR A 52 6.42 3.85 -4.32
N VAL A 53 5.18 3.77 -3.89
CA VAL A 53 4.71 2.86 -2.85
C VAL A 53 3.73 1.85 -3.46
N PHE A 54 4.02 0.58 -3.26
CA PHE A 54 3.11 -0.53 -3.49
C PHE A 54 2.61 -1.03 -2.14
N GLN A 55 1.31 -1.10 -1.95
CA GLN A 55 0.70 -1.47 -0.69
C GLN A 55 -0.35 -2.56 -0.89
N SER A 56 -0.31 -3.60 -0.05
CA SER A 56 -1.39 -4.56 0.10
C SER A 56 -1.98 -4.42 1.50
N VAL A 57 -3.30 -4.34 1.57
CA VAL A 57 -4.06 -4.32 2.81
C VAL A 57 -5.01 -5.50 2.79
N ALA A 58 -4.98 -6.33 3.83
CA ALA A 58 -5.87 -7.46 3.96
C ALA A 58 -6.50 -7.55 5.34
N LEU A 59 -7.76 -7.94 5.41
CA LEU A 59 -8.46 -8.27 6.64
C LEU A 59 -8.64 -9.79 6.67
N GLY A 60 -7.96 -10.46 7.59
CA GLY A 60 -7.99 -11.91 7.73
C GLY A 60 -8.39 -12.33 9.15
N ASN A 61 -9.11 -13.45 9.26
CA ASN A 61 -9.43 -14.04 10.55
C ASN A 61 -8.30 -14.97 11.02
N THR A 62 -7.79 -14.75 12.24
CA THR A 62 -6.71 -15.57 12.82
C THR A 62 -7.21 -16.72 13.69
N GLY A 63 -8.50 -17.04 13.65
CA GLY A 63 -9.15 -18.06 14.47
C GLY A 63 -9.72 -17.50 15.78
N ARG A 64 -9.08 -16.46 16.37
CA ARG A 64 -9.58 -15.77 17.58
C ARG A 64 -10.25 -14.43 17.31
N TYR A 65 -9.73 -13.66 16.37
CA TYR A 65 -10.26 -12.35 15.97
C TYR A 65 -9.75 -11.95 14.58
N ASN A 66 -10.44 -10.97 13.98
CA ASN A 66 -10.05 -10.37 12.72
C ASN A 66 -8.84 -9.44 12.91
N LYS A 67 -7.81 -9.60 12.08
CA LYS A 67 -6.62 -8.75 12.06
C LYS A 67 -6.49 -8.03 10.72
N LEU A 68 -6.07 -6.77 10.81
CA LEU A 68 -5.63 -5.99 9.66
C LEU A 68 -4.16 -6.28 9.40
N PHE A 69 -3.85 -6.71 8.18
CA PHE A 69 -2.50 -6.94 7.68
C PHE A 69 -2.18 -5.88 6.63
N THR A 70 -1.04 -5.23 6.78
CA THR A 70 -0.53 -4.26 5.81
C THR A 70 0.87 -4.66 5.38
N LEU A 71 1.10 -4.67 4.08
CA LEU A 71 2.42 -4.87 3.49
C LEU A 71 2.71 -3.66 2.60
N ASN A 72 3.81 -2.97 2.91
CA ASN A 72 4.27 -1.82 2.15
C ASN A 72 5.63 -2.13 1.54
N ALA A 73 5.75 -1.93 0.24
CA ALA A 73 7.01 -1.95 -0.48
C ALA A 73 7.22 -0.57 -1.11
N THR A 74 8.37 0.04 -0.85
CA THR A 74 8.70 1.39 -1.31
C THR A 74 10.00 1.37 -2.09
N CYS A 75 10.06 2.17 -3.15
CA CYS A 75 11.28 2.38 -3.93
C CYS A 75 11.37 3.84 -4.39
N THR A 76 12.58 4.31 -4.67
CA THR A 76 12.79 5.63 -5.27
C THR A 76 12.41 5.59 -6.75
N ALA A 77 12.17 6.75 -7.36
CA ALA A 77 11.91 6.83 -8.80
C ALA A 77 13.06 6.26 -9.66
N ALA A 78 14.32 6.41 -9.22
CA ALA A 78 15.48 5.86 -9.92
C ALA A 78 15.52 4.32 -9.91
N ASP A 79 15.04 3.72 -8.82
CA ASP A 79 15.04 2.26 -8.61
C ASP A 79 13.78 1.58 -9.17
N LEU A 80 12.81 2.36 -9.64
CA LEU A 80 11.49 1.88 -10.02
C LEU A 80 11.55 0.93 -11.23
N GLU A 81 12.38 1.22 -12.22
CA GLU A 81 12.48 0.37 -13.42
C GLU A 81 13.11 -0.99 -13.10
N GLN A 82 14.11 -1.00 -12.22
CA GLN A 82 14.84 -2.22 -11.85
C GLN A 82 14.06 -3.09 -10.86
N TYR A 83 13.52 -2.48 -9.80
CA TYR A 83 12.92 -3.22 -8.68
C TYR A 83 11.39 -3.14 -8.64
N GLY A 84 10.78 -2.17 -9.31
CA GLY A 84 9.33 -1.96 -9.30
C GLY A 84 8.52 -3.21 -9.67
N PRO A 85 8.85 -3.95 -10.76
CA PRO A 85 8.15 -5.18 -11.10
C PRO A 85 8.25 -6.26 -10.02
N VAL A 86 9.41 -6.39 -9.38
CA VAL A 86 9.65 -7.38 -8.30
C VAL A 86 8.87 -7.00 -7.05
N LEU A 87 8.95 -5.74 -6.62
CA LEU A 87 8.23 -5.23 -5.45
C LEU A 87 6.72 -5.35 -5.64
N LYS A 88 6.22 -5.00 -6.83
CA LYS A 88 4.81 -5.18 -7.19
C LYS A 88 4.42 -6.66 -7.13
N GLY A 89 5.26 -7.57 -7.65
CA GLY A 89 5.03 -9.02 -7.57
C GLY A 89 4.93 -9.53 -6.13
N ILE A 90 5.82 -9.08 -5.25
CA ILE A 90 5.79 -9.43 -3.81
C ILE A 90 4.46 -8.98 -3.19
N VAL A 91 4.08 -7.71 -3.42
CA VAL A 91 2.83 -7.14 -2.87
C VAL A 91 1.59 -7.84 -3.43
N ASP A 92 1.56 -8.17 -4.73
CA ASP A 92 0.46 -8.89 -5.38
C ASP A 92 0.34 -10.36 -4.90
N SER A 93 1.47 -10.96 -4.51
CA SER A 93 1.54 -12.34 -4.01
C SER A 93 1.15 -12.48 -2.54
N PHE A 94 1.11 -11.38 -1.78
CA PHE A 94 0.81 -11.40 -0.36
C PHE A 94 -0.54 -12.05 -0.07
N ARG A 95 -0.55 -13.04 0.82
CA ARG A 95 -1.75 -13.66 1.36
C ARG A 95 -1.64 -13.65 2.88
N PRO A 96 -2.67 -13.15 3.59
CA PRO A 96 -2.67 -13.23 5.04
C PRO A 96 -2.73 -14.71 5.48
N PRO A 97 -2.16 -15.03 6.64
CA PRO A 97 -2.12 -16.40 7.15
C PRO A 97 -3.54 -16.96 7.34
N ALA A 98 -3.69 -18.25 7.07
CA ALA A 98 -4.94 -18.96 7.33
C ALA A 98 -5.27 -18.95 8.83
N PRO A 99 -6.55 -19.07 9.21
CA PRO A 99 -6.93 -19.24 10.60
C PRO A 99 -6.20 -20.45 11.18
N LEU A 100 -5.51 -20.28 12.31
CA LEU A 100 -5.02 -21.42 13.05
C LEU A 100 -6.25 -22.11 13.65
N ALA A 101 -6.50 -23.36 13.24
CA ALA A 101 -7.47 -24.20 13.92
C ALA A 101 -6.94 -24.43 15.35
N ILE A 102 -7.63 -23.88 16.34
CA ILE A 102 -7.38 -24.10 17.76
C ILE A 102 -8.44 -25.06 18.26
#